data_AF-X0QZV7-F1
#
_entry.id   AF-X0QZV7-F1
#
_cell.length_a   1.000
_cell.length_b   1.000
_cell.length_c   1.000
_cell.angle_alpha   90.00
_cell.angle_beta   90.00
_cell.angle_gamma   90.00
#
_symmetry.space_group_name_H-M   'P 1'
#
loop_
_entity.id
_entity.type
_entity.pdbx_description
1 polymer ?
#
loop_
_entity_poly.entity_id
_entity_poly.type
_entity_poly.pdbx_seq_one_letter_code
_entity_poly.pdbx_strand_id
1 'polypeptide(L)'
;MTAVATRKYEQRLRAEAAEETRRNILDAVYDRLRRAPSAPVSVEQVARTAGVSRSTVYLVFGSRAGLFDAVTTDLWWHRAGFQAVVDAVEHPDAREHLRGGIDSGVRVFAAHRDVFRALFSMAQLDADAVGGAIARIEENRAGGMAHLAHRLAEQDVLRPEITVDEAADLLWLLASFDSFDQLYTGRNLPVDDVSRTLIATAERTLCR
;
A
#
# COMPACT_ATOMS: atom_id res chain seq x y z
N MET A 1 -25.35 0.31 -42.76
CA MET A 1 -24.29 -0.07 -41.79
C MET A 1 -24.01 0.99 -40.72
N THR A 2 -24.39 2.26 -40.90
CA THR A 2 -24.04 3.39 -40.01
C THR A 2 -24.49 3.26 -38.54
N ALA A 3 -25.75 2.92 -38.26
CA ALA A 3 -26.29 2.95 -36.89
C ALA A 3 -25.53 2.07 -35.86
N VAL A 4 -24.92 0.96 -36.31
CA VAL A 4 -24.11 0.08 -35.45
C VAL A 4 -22.80 0.75 -35.03
N ALA A 5 -22.19 1.54 -35.92
CA ALA A 5 -20.99 2.31 -35.61
C ALA A 5 -21.27 3.41 -34.59
N THR A 6 -22.36 4.17 -34.75
CA THR A 6 -22.79 5.20 -33.81
C THR A 6 -23.03 4.63 -32.40
N ARG A 7 -23.74 3.50 -32.30
CA ARG A 7 -24.01 2.84 -31.01
C ARG A 7 -22.73 2.39 -30.30
N LYS A 8 -21.76 1.84 -31.05
CA LYS A 8 -20.45 1.43 -30.51
C LYS A 8 -19.60 2.63 -30.06
N TYR A 9 -19.67 3.75 -30.77
CA TYR A 9 -19.00 5.00 -30.41
C TYR A 9 -19.59 5.62 -29.13
N GLU A 10 -20.92 5.70 -29.00
CA GLU A 10 -21.58 6.15 -27.76
C GLU A 10 -21.24 5.27 -26.55
N GLN A 11 -21.19 3.94 -26.72
CA GLN A 11 -20.80 3.04 -25.64
C GLN A 11 -19.35 3.28 -25.19
N ARG A 12 -18.43 3.56 -26.13
CA ARG A 12 -17.04 3.88 -25.80
C ARG A 12 -16.93 5.21 -25.03
N LEU A 13 -17.58 6.28 -25.52
CA LEU A 13 -17.60 7.58 -24.84
C LEU A 13 -18.16 7.49 -23.41
N ARG A 14 -19.22 6.70 -23.19
CA ARG A 14 -19.79 6.48 -21.84
C ARG A 14 -18.84 5.71 -20.92
N ALA A 15 -18.09 4.75 -21.45
CA ALA A 15 -17.06 4.03 -20.69
C ALA A 15 -15.86 4.94 -20.35
N GLU A 16 -15.40 5.74 -21.32
CA GLU A 16 -14.33 6.73 -21.15
C GLU A 16 -14.68 7.74 -20.05
N ALA A 17 -15.89 8.31 -20.06
CA ALA A 17 -16.37 9.25 -19.05
C ALA A 17 -16.64 8.62 -17.67
N ALA A 18 -17.08 7.36 -17.62
CA ALA A 18 -17.25 6.63 -16.35
C ALA A 18 -15.90 6.34 -15.68
N GLU A 19 -14.89 5.98 -16.48
CA GLU A 19 -13.53 5.71 -16.01
C GLU A 19 -12.78 7.00 -15.61
N GLU A 20 -13.02 8.12 -16.31
CA GLU A 20 -12.60 9.45 -15.84
C GLU A 20 -13.26 9.81 -14.51
N THR A 21 -14.56 9.59 -14.38
CA THR A 21 -15.29 9.80 -13.11
C THR A 21 -14.72 8.95 -11.98
N ARG A 22 -14.34 7.68 -12.25
CA ARG A 22 -13.70 6.79 -11.27
C ARG A 22 -12.37 7.39 -10.78
N ARG A 23 -11.48 7.81 -11.69
CA ARG A 23 -10.19 8.45 -11.33
C ARG A 23 -10.38 9.72 -10.50
N ASN A 24 -11.26 10.63 -10.94
CA ASN A 24 -11.52 11.89 -10.24
C ASN A 24 -11.99 11.68 -8.79
N ILE A 25 -12.74 10.60 -8.51
CA ILE A 25 -13.15 10.23 -7.15
C ILE A 25 -11.96 9.65 -6.35
N LEU A 26 -11.12 8.81 -6.96
CA LEU A 26 -9.93 8.25 -6.29
C LEU A 26 -8.91 9.33 -5.93
N ASP A 27 -8.64 10.27 -6.84
CA ASP A 27 -7.80 11.44 -6.56
C ASP A 27 -8.38 12.30 -5.44
N ALA A 28 -9.69 12.52 -5.41
CA ALA A 28 -10.36 13.23 -4.32
C ALA A 28 -10.24 12.51 -2.95
N VAL A 29 -10.20 11.17 -2.92
CA VAL A 29 -9.89 10.42 -1.68
C VAL A 29 -8.40 10.54 -1.32
N TYR A 30 -7.49 10.30 -2.27
CA TYR A 30 -6.05 10.37 -2.05
C TYR A 30 -5.64 11.73 -1.49
N ASP A 31 -6.11 12.81 -2.09
CA ASP A 31 -5.76 14.16 -1.67
C ASP A 31 -6.45 14.54 -0.34
N ARG A 32 -7.64 13.98 -0.05
CA ARG A 32 -8.29 14.11 1.27
C ARG A 32 -7.49 13.39 2.36
N LEU A 33 -6.98 12.18 2.10
CA LEU A 33 -6.13 11.43 3.02
C LEU A 33 -4.82 12.19 3.26
N ARG A 34 -4.15 12.64 2.19
CA ARG A 34 -2.87 13.36 2.24
C ARG A 34 -2.94 14.70 2.98
N ARG A 35 -4.00 15.50 2.77
CA ARG A 35 -4.13 16.86 3.32
C ARG A 35 -4.56 16.91 4.79
N ALA A 36 -5.28 15.90 5.29
CA ALA A 36 -5.78 15.87 6.67
C ALA A 36 -5.85 14.44 7.23
N PRO A 37 -4.69 13.79 7.44
CA PRO A 37 -4.59 12.36 7.75
C PRO A 37 -5.11 11.94 9.13
N SER A 38 -5.25 12.89 10.06
CA SER A 38 -5.82 12.68 11.40
C SER A 38 -7.34 12.87 11.48
N ALA A 39 -8.01 13.19 10.36
CA ALA A 39 -9.44 13.50 10.33
C ALA A 39 -10.20 12.47 9.47
N PRO A 40 -11.41 12.03 9.87
CA PRO A 40 -12.15 10.96 9.18
C PRO A 40 -12.59 11.33 7.76
N VAL A 41 -12.47 10.40 6.82
CA VAL A 41 -12.88 10.58 5.43
C VAL A 41 -14.41 10.53 5.30
N SER A 42 -15.01 11.65 4.88
CA SER A 42 -16.42 11.73 4.51
C SER A 42 -16.62 11.53 3.00
N VAL A 43 -17.47 10.57 2.63
CA VAL A 43 -17.85 10.30 1.24
C VAL A 43 -18.53 11.52 0.59
N GLU A 44 -19.20 12.37 1.38
CA GLU A 44 -19.83 13.61 0.91
C GLU A 44 -18.79 14.72 0.61
N GLN A 45 -17.69 14.77 1.37
CA GLN A 45 -16.57 15.66 1.06
C GLN A 45 -15.86 15.20 -0.22
N VAL A 46 -15.57 13.89 -0.32
CA VAL A 46 -14.97 13.26 -1.51
C VAL A 46 -15.81 13.53 -2.76
N ALA A 47 -17.12 13.26 -2.72
CA ALA A 47 -18.03 13.49 -3.84
C ALA A 47 -18.00 14.96 -4.31
N ARG A 48 -18.06 15.90 -3.37
CA ARG A 48 -17.99 17.35 -3.63
C ARG A 48 -16.66 17.77 -4.26
N THR A 49 -15.55 17.24 -3.78
CA THR A 49 -14.20 17.50 -4.33
C THR A 49 -14.05 16.92 -5.74
N ALA A 50 -14.64 15.75 -6.01
CA ALA A 50 -14.66 15.12 -7.33
C ALA A 50 -15.74 15.67 -8.29
N GLY A 51 -16.52 16.67 -7.88
CA GLY A 51 -17.57 17.28 -8.71
C GLY A 51 -18.83 16.41 -8.93
N VAL A 52 -19.04 15.37 -8.13
CA VAL A 52 -20.12 14.38 -8.29
C VAL A 52 -21.10 14.34 -7.12
N SER A 53 -22.23 13.64 -7.31
CA SER A 53 -23.15 13.35 -6.20
C SER A 53 -22.65 12.20 -5.31
N ARG A 54 -23.06 12.16 -4.04
CA ARG A 54 -22.78 11.01 -3.16
C ARG A 54 -23.36 9.70 -3.73
N SER A 55 -24.50 9.77 -4.41
CA SER A 55 -25.10 8.62 -5.09
C SER A 55 -24.25 8.12 -6.26
N THR A 56 -23.56 9.01 -6.97
CA THR A 56 -22.61 8.65 -8.04
C THR A 56 -21.43 7.85 -7.48
N VAL A 57 -20.91 8.20 -6.30
CA VAL A 57 -19.82 7.44 -5.66
C VAL A 57 -20.27 6.01 -5.34
N TYR A 58 -21.44 5.82 -4.74
CA TYR A 58 -21.94 4.46 -4.49
C TYR A 58 -22.35 3.71 -5.76
N LEU A 59 -22.74 4.41 -6.84
CA LEU A 59 -22.99 3.79 -8.14
C LEU A 59 -21.70 3.24 -8.80
N VAL A 60 -20.57 3.94 -8.62
CA VAL A 60 -19.27 3.52 -9.19
C VAL A 60 -18.57 2.46 -8.33
N PHE A 61 -18.64 2.56 -7.01
CA PHE A 61 -17.87 1.72 -6.08
C PHE A 61 -18.71 0.72 -5.25
N GLY A 62 -20.04 0.73 -5.41
CA GLY A 62 -20.99 -0.14 -4.68
C GLY A 62 -21.19 0.20 -3.21
N SER A 63 -20.11 0.39 -2.45
CA SER A 63 -20.12 0.61 -1.00
C SER A 63 -18.96 1.52 -0.54
N ARG A 64 -18.89 1.80 0.77
CA ARG A 64 -17.70 2.45 1.36
C ARG A 64 -16.48 1.53 1.29
N ALA A 65 -16.65 0.23 1.50
CA ALA A 65 -15.56 -0.74 1.40
C ALA A 65 -14.98 -0.76 -0.02
N GLY A 66 -15.83 -0.91 -1.05
CA GLY A 66 -15.40 -0.94 -2.45
C GLY A 66 -14.72 0.36 -2.92
N LEU A 67 -15.03 1.50 -2.30
CA LEU A 67 -14.28 2.75 -2.52
C LEU A 67 -12.87 2.65 -1.94
N PHE A 68 -12.70 2.15 -0.72
CA PHE A 68 -11.38 2.00 -0.10
C PHE A 68 -10.55 0.89 -0.74
N ASP A 69 -11.17 -0.22 -1.15
CA ASP A 69 -10.50 -1.26 -1.96
C ASP A 69 -9.95 -0.70 -3.27
N ALA A 70 -10.74 0.12 -3.97
CA ALA A 70 -10.28 0.78 -5.18
C ALA A 70 -9.16 1.80 -4.91
N VAL A 71 -9.18 2.50 -3.77
CA VAL A 71 -8.09 3.41 -3.34
C VAL A 71 -6.81 2.65 -3.01
N THR A 72 -6.89 1.50 -2.33
CA THR A 72 -5.71 0.66 -2.05
C THR A 72 -5.14 0.04 -3.32
N THR A 73 -5.98 -0.43 -4.25
CA THR A 73 -5.52 -0.94 -5.56
C THR A 73 -4.86 0.17 -6.39
N ASP A 74 -5.43 1.38 -6.40
CA ASP A 74 -4.90 2.54 -7.12
C ASP A 74 -3.57 3.04 -6.53
N LEU A 75 -3.44 3.06 -5.20
CA LEU A 75 -2.16 3.26 -4.51
C LEU A 75 -1.12 2.22 -4.93
N TRP A 76 -1.48 0.94 -4.97
CA TRP A 76 -0.56 -0.16 -5.29
C TRP A 76 -0.12 -0.15 -6.76
N TRP A 77 -1.04 0.10 -7.69
CA TRP A 77 -0.81 -0.13 -9.12
C TRP A 77 -0.55 1.14 -9.94
N HIS A 78 -0.86 2.33 -9.43
CA HIS A 78 -0.85 3.57 -10.22
C HIS A 78 -0.08 4.76 -9.61
N ARG A 79 0.14 4.80 -8.28
CA ARG A 79 0.79 5.97 -7.62
C ARG A 79 2.31 5.87 -7.45
N ALA A 80 2.90 4.80 -7.99
CA ALA A 80 4.33 4.50 -8.15
C ALA A 80 5.13 4.15 -6.88
N GLY A 81 6.13 3.27 -7.05
CA GLY A 81 7.02 2.76 -6.00
C GLY A 81 6.87 1.25 -5.76
N PHE A 82 5.64 0.72 -5.77
CA PHE A 82 5.37 -0.70 -5.48
C PHE A 82 5.99 -1.71 -6.47
N GLN A 83 6.26 -1.32 -7.73
CA GLN A 83 6.94 -2.21 -8.67
C GLN A 83 8.33 -2.62 -8.16
N ALA A 84 9.08 -1.71 -7.52
CA ALA A 84 10.38 -2.03 -6.94
C ALA A 84 10.29 -3.02 -5.77
N VAL A 85 9.14 -3.06 -5.07
CA VAL A 85 8.86 -4.10 -4.05
C VAL A 85 8.67 -5.47 -4.71
N VAL A 86 7.97 -5.53 -5.85
CA VAL A 86 7.81 -6.77 -6.65
C VAL A 86 9.16 -7.22 -7.21
N ASP A 87 9.89 -6.32 -7.86
CA ASP A 87 11.21 -6.60 -8.46
C ASP A 87 12.22 -7.12 -7.42
N ALA A 88 12.15 -6.61 -6.17
CA ALA A 88 12.96 -7.12 -5.07
C ALA A 88 12.49 -8.48 -4.54
N VAL A 89 11.17 -8.73 -4.48
CA VAL A 89 10.61 -10.01 -4.04
C VAL A 89 10.98 -11.15 -5.01
N GLU A 90 11.01 -10.87 -6.31
CA GLU A 90 11.42 -11.83 -7.35
C GLU A 90 12.95 -12.10 -7.39
N HIS A 91 13.75 -11.42 -6.56
CA HIS A 91 15.21 -11.52 -6.65
C HIS A 91 15.76 -12.91 -6.23
N PRO A 92 16.65 -13.53 -7.04
CA PRO A 92 17.11 -14.90 -6.82
C PRO A 92 18.05 -15.07 -5.61
N ASP A 93 18.69 -14.01 -5.13
CA ASP A 93 19.41 -13.97 -3.85
C ASP A 93 18.50 -13.37 -2.74
N ALA A 94 18.41 -14.06 -1.61
CA ALA A 94 17.54 -13.71 -0.48
C ALA A 94 18.04 -12.54 0.38
N ARG A 95 19.35 -12.24 0.42
CA ARG A 95 19.88 -11.02 1.07
C ARG A 95 19.55 -9.79 0.23
N GLU A 96 19.64 -9.89 -1.09
CA GLU A 96 19.23 -8.80 -1.98
C GLU A 96 17.71 -8.60 -1.99
N HIS A 97 16.90 -9.67 -1.92
CA HIS A 97 15.46 -9.56 -1.63
C HIS A 97 15.22 -8.82 -0.31
N LEU A 98 15.90 -9.21 0.78
CA LEU A 98 15.80 -8.54 2.09
C LEU A 98 16.13 -7.04 2.02
N ARG A 99 17.24 -6.69 1.37
CA ARG A 99 17.70 -5.30 1.19
C ARG A 99 16.71 -4.49 0.34
N GLY A 100 16.39 -4.99 -0.86
CA GLY A 100 15.53 -4.30 -1.82
C GLY A 100 14.07 -4.19 -1.37
N GLY A 101 13.55 -5.20 -0.65
CA GLY A 101 12.19 -5.20 -0.12
C GLY A 101 12.00 -4.16 0.99
N ILE A 102 12.95 -4.08 1.93
CA ILE A 102 12.92 -3.05 2.98
C ILE A 102 13.13 -1.65 2.38
N ASP A 103 14.12 -1.45 1.49
CA ASP A 103 14.37 -0.15 0.87
C ASP A 103 13.15 0.34 0.05
N SER A 104 12.58 -0.52 -0.78
CA SER A 104 11.41 -0.20 -1.60
C SER A 104 10.17 0.07 -0.75
N GLY A 105 9.95 -0.72 0.31
CA GLY A 105 8.87 -0.50 1.27
C GLY A 105 9.01 0.84 1.99
N VAL A 106 10.22 1.19 2.46
CA VAL A 106 10.53 2.49 3.07
C VAL A 106 10.30 3.65 2.10
N ARG A 107 10.68 3.51 0.82
CA ARG A 107 10.45 4.56 -0.20
C ARG A 107 8.97 4.72 -0.55
N VAL A 108 8.21 3.63 -0.64
CA VAL A 108 6.74 3.63 -0.80
C VAL A 108 6.07 4.33 0.39
N PHE A 109 6.43 3.94 1.63
CA PHE A 109 5.90 4.58 2.82
C PHE A 109 6.27 6.06 2.89
N ALA A 110 7.49 6.47 2.52
CA ALA A 110 7.86 7.89 2.46
C ALA A 110 7.06 8.67 1.41
N ALA A 111 6.89 8.14 0.20
CA ALA A 111 6.18 8.79 -0.90
C ALA A 111 4.69 9.04 -0.60
N HIS A 112 4.05 8.20 0.21
CA HIS A 112 2.62 8.28 0.53
C HIS A 112 2.34 8.33 2.05
N ARG A 113 3.31 8.80 2.84
CA ARG A 113 3.34 8.67 4.32
C ARG A 113 2.04 9.06 5.02
N ASP A 114 1.48 10.21 4.67
CA ASP A 114 0.24 10.69 5.31
C ASP A 114 -1.00 9.89 4.87
N VAL A 115 -0.98 9.33 3.66
CA VAL A 115 -2.06 8.47 3.15
C VAL A 115 -2.06 7.13 3.88
N PHE A 116 -0.90 6.49 4.03
CA PHE A 116 -0.76 5.28 4.87
C PHE A 116 -1.15 5.56 6.32
N ARG A 117 -0.60 6.63 6.93
CA ARG A 117 -0.94 7.02 8.30
C ARG A 117 -2.45 7.16 8.50
N ALA A 118 -3.16 7.78 7.56
CA ALA A 118 -4.61 7.94 7.62
C ALA A 118 -5.35 6.60 7.51
N LEU A 119 -4.94 5.72 6.59
CA LEU A 119 -5.58 4.41 6.39
C LEU A 119 -5.36 3.47 7.59
N PHE A 120 -4.12 3.35 8.08
CA PHE A 120 -3.81 2.57 9.29
C PHE A 120 -4.52 3.13 10.53
N SER A 121 -4.53 4.47 10.71
CA SER A 121 -5.23 5.10 11.84
C SER A 121 -6.74 4.88 11.80
N MET A 122 -7.36 4.87 10.61
CA MET A 122 -8.78 4.51 10.49
C MET A 122 -9.01 3.02 10.80
N ALA A 123 -8.20 2.12 10.26
CA ALA A 123 -8.33 0.67 10.47
C ALA A 123 -8.20 0.26 11.95
N GLN A 124 -7.36 0.94 12.73
CA GLN A 124 -7.19 0.72 14.17
C GLN A 124 -8.38 1.23 15.02
N LEU A 125 -9.15 2.19 14.51
CA LEU A 125 -10.35 2.71 15.19
C LEU A 125 -11.62 1.97 14.77
N ASP A 126 -11.70 1.56 13.51
CA ASP A 126 -12.81 0.86 12.88
C ASP A 126 -12.30 0.14 11.61
N ALA A 127 -12.22 -1.19 11.64
CA ALA A 127 -11.75 -1.99 10.51
C ALA A 127 -12.67 -1.87 9.27
N ASP A 128 -13.97 -1.63 9.47
CA ASP A 128 -14.95 -1.45 8.41
C ASP A 128 -14.91 -0.03 7.80
N ALA A 129 -14.32 0.95 8.51
CA ALA A 129 -14.12 2.31 7.98
C ALA A 129 -13.25 2.34 6.71
N VAL A 130 -12.43 1.32 6.49
CA VAL A 130 -11.66 1.07 5.25
C VAL A 130 -12.01 -0.28 4.60
N GLY A 131 -13.14 -0.91 4.98
CA GLY A 131 -13.63 -2.16 4.41
C GLY A 131 -12.71 -3.38 4.59
N GLY A 132 -11.81 -3.36 5.59
CA GLY A 132 -10.77 -4.37 5.75
C GLY A 132 -9.66 -4.34 4.70
N ALA A 133 -9.56 -3.30 3.86
CA ALA A 133 -8.54 -3.21 2.81
C ALA A 133 -7.11 -3.19 3.40
N ILE A 134 -6.92 -2.53 4.54
CA ILE A 134 -5.65 -2.58 5.29
C ILE A 134 -5.37 -3.98 5.87
N ALA A 135 -6.39 -4.69 6.35
CA ALA A 135 -6.21 -6.06 6.86
C ALA A 135 -5.72 -7.02 5.75
N ARG A 136 -6.24 -6.88 4.52
CA ARG A 136 -5.76 -7.64 3.34
C ARG A 136 -4.34 -7.28 2.91
N ILE A 137 -3.95 -6.00 3.00
CA ILE A 137 -2.56 -5.57 2.75
C ILE A 137 -1.62 -6.20 3.78
N GLU A 138 -2.00 -6.18 5.05
CA GLU A 138 -1.22 -6.74 6.15
C GLU A 138 -1.14 -8.28 6.07
N GLU A 139 -2.23 -8.97 5.74
CA GLU A 139 -2.25 -10.42 5.49
C GLU A 139 -1.31 -10.82 4.33
N ASN A 140 -1.38 -10.10 3.20
CA ASN A 140 -0.46 -10.29 2.07
C ASN A 140 1.01 -10.03 2.46
N ARG A 141 1.27 -8.98 3.25
CA ARG A 141 2.61 -8.64 3.75
C ARG A 141 3.13 -9.74 4.66
N ALA A 142 2.30 -10.32 5.53
CA ALA A 142 2.68 -11.42 6.43
C ALA A 142 3.11 -12.67 5.63
N GLY A 143 2.34 -13.05 4.61
CA GLY A 143 2.72 -14.12 3.67
C GLY A 143 4.04 -13.84 2.96
N GLY A 144 4.30 -12.59 2.57
CA GLY A 144 5.58 -12.15 2.01
C GLY A 144 6.76 -12.28 2.99
N MET A 145 6.58 -11.92 4.26
CA MET A 145 7.63 -12.04 5.28
C MET A 145 7.95 -13.51 5.59
N ALA A 146 6.93 -14.38 5.67
CA ALA A 146 7.13 -15.81 5.81
C ALA A 146 7.86 -16.42 4.60
N HIS A 147 7.51 -16.01 3.37
CA HIS A 147 8.21 -16.45 2.16
C HIS A 147 9.69 -16.05 2.17
N LEU A 148 10.02 -14.81 2.56
CA LEU A 148 11.39 -14.35 2.71
C LEU A 148 12.13 -15.12 3.81
N ALA A 149 11.51 -15.36 4.97
CA ALA A 149 12.09 -16.15 6.05
C ALA A 149 12.46 -17.58 5.59
N HIS A 150 11.56 -18.25 4.85
CA HIS A 150 11.85 -19.53 4.22
C HIS A 150 13.05 -19.44 3.26
N ARG A 151 13.09 -18.45 2.35
CA ARG A 151 14.20 -18.29 1.40
C ARG A 151 15.54 -18.00 2.08
N LEU A 152 15.55 -17.25 3.18
CA LEU A 152 16.77 -17.01 3.98
C LEU A 152 17.27 -18.30 4.67
N ALA A 153 16.39 -19.23 5.01
CA ALA A 153 16.77 -20.55 5.52
C ALA A 153 17.26 -21.48 4.39
N GLU A 154 16.51 -21.57 3.27
CA GLU A 154 16.85 -22.38 2.10
C GLU A 154 18.22 -22.03 1.49
N GLN A 155 18.59 -20.75 1.51
CA GLN A 155 19.88 -20.27 0.99
C GLN A 155 21.00 -20.24 2.04
N ASP A 156 20.79 -20.86 3.21
CA ASP A 156 21.77 -20.93 4.31
C ASP A 156 22.28 -19.53 4.75
N VAL A 157 21.38 -18.54 4.72
CA VAL A 157 21.64 -17.14 5.08
C VAL A 157 21.34 -16.87 6.55
N LEU A 158 20.30 -17.51 7.11
CA LEU A 158 19.92 -17.30 8.52
C LEU A 158 21.04 -17.67 9.49
N ARG A 159 21.03 -17.01 10.64
CA ARG A 159 21.79 -17.37 11.84
C ARG A 159 21.39 -18.77 12.35
N PRO A 160 22.34 -19.61 12.81
CA PRO A 160 22.03 -20.92 13.40
C PRO A 160 21.06 -20.86 14.59
N GLU A 161 21.02 -19.74 15.30
CA GLU A 161 20.17 -19.50 16.46
C GLU A 161 18.76 -18.94 16.16
N ILE A 162 18.40 -18.71 14.89
CA ILE A 162 17.12 -18.10 14.47
C ILE A 162 16.28 -19.11 13.67
N THR A 163 15.05 -19.38 14.11
CA THR A 163 14.08 -20.19 13.35
C THR A 163 13.41 -19.40 12.21
N VAL A 164 12.76 -20.12 11.29
CA VAL A 164 11.97 -19.48 10.20
C VAL A 164 10.84 -18.64 10.76
N ASP A 165 10.15 -19.11 11.80
CA ASP A 165 9.00 -18.41 12.39
C ASP A 165 9.46 -17.11 13.10
N GLU A 166 10.55 -17.17 13.88
CA GLU A 166 11.17 -15.98 14.48
C GLU A 166 11.67 -15.00 13.41
N ALA A 167 12.24 -15.49 12.31
CA ALA A 167 12.64 -14.65 11.19
C ALA A 167 11.42 -13.97 10.53
N ALA A 168 10.30 -14.69 10.36
CA ALA A 168 9.07 -14.12 9.81
C ALA A 168 8.49 -13.03 10.71
N ASP A 169 8.44 -13.24 12.03
CA ASP A 169 7.98 -12.24 13.02
C ASP A 169 8.89 -11.01 13.09
N LEU A 170 10.22 -11.20 13.00
CA LEU A 170 11.18 -10.10 12.98
C LEU A 170 11.11 -9.27 11.69
N LEU A 171 10.93 -9.93 10.54
CA LEU A 171 10.68 -9.25 9.26
C LEU A 171 9.33 -8.52 9.27
N TRP A 172 8.30 -9.15 9.83
CA TRP A 172 6.97 -8.57 10.04
C TRP A 172 7.01 -7.29 10.86
N LEU A 173 7.78 -7.28 11.95
CA LEU A 173 8.04 -6.08 12.75
C LEU A 173 8.80 -5.02 11.95
N LEU A 174 9.98 -5.36 11.42
CA LEU A 174 10.91 -4.39 10.82
C LEU A 174 10.39 -3.76 9.52
N ALA A 175 9.58 -4.48 8.74
CA ALA A 175 8.96 -3.98 7.50
C ALA A 175 7.58 -3.33 7.72
N SER A 176 7.19 -3.03 8.97
CA SER A 176 5.92 -2.37 9.29
C SER A 176 5.93 -0.86 9.00
N PHE A 177 4.75 -0.29 8.77
CA PHE A 177 4.58 1.17 8.64
C PHE A 177 5.01 1.91 9.93
N ASP A 178 4.73 1.34 11.11
CA ASP A 178 5.10 1.92 12.39
C ASP A 178 6.62 1.95 12.61
N SER A 179 7.36 0.87 12.26
CA SER A 179 8.83 0.88 12.30
C SER A 179 9.43 1.93 11.36
N PHE A 180 8.81 2.16 10.20
CA PHE A 180 9.15 3.28 9.33
C PHE A 180 8.83 4.64 9.98
N ASP A 181 7.60 4.88 10.44
CA ASP A 181 7.16 6.23 10.84
C ASP A 181 7.72 6.69 12.19
N GLN A 182 8.06 5.75 13.09
CA GLN A 182 8.80 6.03 14.33
C GLN A 182 10.22 6.57 14.04
N LEU A 183 10.87 6.11 12.97
CA LEU A 183 12.18 6.61 12.54
C LEU A 183 12.05 7.87 11.67
N TYR A 184 11.18 7.83 10.66
CA TYR A 184 10.99 8.92 9.71
C TYR A 184 10.39 10.16 10.37
N THR A 185 9.24 10.04 11.03
CA THR A 185 8.58 11.17 11.71
C THR A 185 9.02 11.29 13.17
N GLY A 186 9.04 10.18 13.92
CA GLY A 186 9.35 10.19 15.35
C GLY A 186 10.79 10.58 15.69
N ARG A 187 11.74 10.41 14.76
CA ARG A 187 13.15 10.84 14.88
C ARG A 187 13.61 11.83 13.81
N ASN A 188 12.72 12.24 12.89
CA ASN A 188 13.02 13.16 11.79
C ASN A 188 14.24 12.71 10.95
N LEU A 189 14.35 11.42 10.65
CA LEU A 189 15.45 10.85 9.88
C LEU A 189 15.17 10.89 8.36
N PRO A 190 16.17 11.21 7.52
CA PRO A 190 16.09 11.05 6.07
C PRO A 190 15.68 9.63 5.64
N VAL A 191 14.97 9.50 4.51
CA VAL A 191 14.48 8.21 3.99
C VAL A 191 15.59 7.17 3.85
N ASP A 192 16.76 7.58 3.34
CA ASP A 192 17.92 6.70 3.18
C ASP A 192 18.59 6.30 4.51
N ASP A 193 18.40 7.09 5.56
CA ASP A 193 18.85 6.74 6.92
C ASP A 193 17.88 5.75 7.56
N VAL A 194 16.56 5.93 7.38
CA VAL A 194 15.53 4.97 7.82
C VAL A 194 15.73 3.61 7.15
N SER A 195 15.88 3.59 5.83
CA SER A 195 16.17 2.37 5.05
C SER A 195 17.42 1.66 5.56
N ARG A 196 18.54 2.38 5.64
CA ARG A 196 19.82 1.83 6.13
C ARG A 196 19.73 1.32 7.56
N THR A 197 18.97 1.97 8.44
CA THR A 197 18.75 1.52 9.82
C THR A 197 17.96 0.22 9.87
N LEU A 198 16.85 0.12 9.12
CA LEU A 198 16.02 -1.10 9.12
C LEU A 198 16.74 -2.28 8.45
N ILE A 199 17.40 -2.07 7.31
CA ILE A 199 18.21 -3.10 6.63
C ILE A 199 19.35 -3.57 7.54
N ALA A 200 20.17 -2.68 8.07
CA ALA A 200 21.29 -3.06 8.94
C ALA A 200 20.83 -3.69 10.26
N THR A 201 19.58 -3.47 10.69
CA THR A 201 18.99 -4.17 11.84
C THR A 201 18.55 -5.58 11.45
N ALA A 202 17.84 -5.73 10.33
CA ALA A 202 17.44 -7.03 9.81
C ALA A 202 18.64 -7.94 9.52
N GLU A 203 19.66 -7.44 8.81
CA GLU A 203 20.87 -8.22 8.49
C GLU A 203 21.62 -8.66 9.75
N ARG A 204 21.78 -7.78 10.75
CA ARG A 204 22.49 -8.14 11.99
C ARG A 204 21.72 -9.18 12.80
N THR A 205 20.40 -9.06 12.86
CA THR A 205 19.53 -9.93 13.67
C THR A 205 19.24 -11.27 13.00
N LEU A 206 19.15 -11.32 11.67
CA LEU A 206 18.72 -12.50 10.92
C LEU A 206 19.88 -13.22 10.24
N CYS A 207 20.86 -12.50 9.70
CA CYS A 207 21.88 -13.09 8.83
C CYS A 207 23.19 -13.41 9.56
N ARG A 208 23.86 -14.45 9.09
CA ARG A 208 25.29 -14.70 9.34
C ARG A 208 26.19 -13.79 8.50
#